data_AF-A0A8S9ZL91-F1
#
_entry.id   AF-A0A8S9ZL91-F1
#
_cell.length_a   1.000
_cell.length_b   1.000
_cell.length_c   1.000
_cell.angle_alpha   90.00
_cell.angle_beta   90.00
_cell.angle_gamma   90.00
#
_symmetry.space_group_name_H-M   'P 1'
#
loop_
_entity.id
_entity.type
_entity.pdbx_description
1 polymer ?
#
loop_
_entity_poly.entity_id
_entity_poly.type
_entity_poly.pdbx_seq_one_letter_code
_entity_poly.pdbx_strand_id
1 'polypeptide(L)'
;MFKQNQLAYFIKIIILSMFDLLMFFIGICFHGTSTSFKNLYVEFSIPYNFNKSIYDFFIVSSLRIVFLFTGCYVVFFNKKPSSFIGHHRRMSFLVYFLFNLFIIAKFFALLNFSFNNFIFKPHGFFYIGDVILLVSNFFFSYIAKNIWLELIIKKCENNYYKKLEEKCDAMYSNVGEEMVKYKRLYERFSGIFTHFVPKLPKEDQDNVLEIIENARYIGPQELKELLNANLKDVIINDHGVVTERPPDYYSSAKYRYGGGRRHPNVLYVDQWQ
;
A
#
# COMPACT_ATOMS: atom_id res chain seq x y z
N MET A 1 16.08 -18.17 -0.22
CA MET A 1 15.54 -17.28 0.84
C MET A 1 14.01 -17.09 0.77
N PHE A 2 13.40 -16.76 -0.38
CA PHE A 2 11.93 -16.53 -0.46
C PHE A 2 11.07 -17.76 -0.10
N LYS A 3 11.45 -18.98 -0.50
CA LYS A 3 10.71 -20.23 -0.20
C LYS A 3 10.71 -20.61 1.30
N GLN A 4 11.80 -20.35 2.03
CA GLN A 4 11.88 -20.61 3.47
C GLN A 4 10.94 -19.70 4.26
N ASN A 5 10.82 -18.43 3.84
CA ASN A 5 9.89 -17.50 4.47
C ASN A 5 8.41 -17.87 4.19
N GLN A 6 8.09 -18.41 3.01
CA GLN A 6 6.73 -18.87 2.68
C GLN A 6 6.25 -20.00 3.58
N LEU A 7 7.09 -21.01 3.82
CA LEU A 7 6.76 -22.12 4.73
C LEU A 7 6.50 -21.60 6.15
N ALA A 8 7.33 -20.68 6.63
CA ALA A 8 7.16 -20.07 7.95
C ALA A 8 5.81 -19.33 8.08
N TYR A 9 5.38 -18.57 7.05
CA TYR A 9 4.06 -17.92 7.05
C TYR A 9 2.92 -18.92 7.00
N PHE A 10 3.06 -19.97 6.20
CA PHE A 10 2.04 -21.02 6.11
C PHE A 10 1.85 -21.72 7.46
N ILE A 11 2.94 -22.08 8.13
CA ILE A 11 2.92 -22.65 9.48
C ILE A 11 2.30 -21.67 10.49
N LYS A 12 2.68 -20.38 10.45
CA LYS A 12 2.07 -19.35 11.31
C LYS A 12 0.55 -19.26 11.12
N ILE A 13 0.05 -19.33 9.88
CA ILE A 13 -1.39 -19.29 9.60
C ILE A 13 -2.09 -20.56 10.10
N ILE A 14 -1.50 -21.73 9.91
CA ILE A 14 -2.06 -22.99 10.45
C ILE A 14 -2.17 -22.89 11.98
N ILE A 15 -1.08 -22.51 12.64
CA ILE A 15 -1.04 -22.36 14.10
C ILE A 15 -2.11 -21.36 14.55
N LEU A 16 -2.18 -20.18 13.91
CA LEU A 16 -3.18 -19.16 14.24
C LEU A 16 -4.60 -19.67 14.06
N SER A 17 -4.88 -20.39 12.96
CA SER A 17 -6.21 -20.94 12.67
C SER A 17 -6.62 -22.01 13.68
N MET A 18 -5.67 -22.86 14.10
CA MET A 18 -5.90 -23.85 15.16
C MET A 18 -6.19 -23.18 16.51
N PHE A 19 -5.44 -22.14 16.86
CA PHE A 19 -5.68 -21.40 18.10
C PHE A 19 -6.99 -20.60 18.08
N ASP A 20 -7.38 -20.04 16.94
CA ASP A 20 -8.65 -19.33 16.77
C ASP A 20 -9.83 -20.28 17.02
N LEU A 21 -9.82 -21.45 16.37
CA LEU A 21 -10.83 -22.50 16.60
C LEU A 21 -10.79 -23.05 18.04
N LEU A 22 -9.60 -23.27 18.60
CA LEU A 22 -9.44 -23.74 19.98
C LEU A 22 -10.09 -22.76 20.97
N MET A 23 -9.83 -21.46 20.80
CA MET A 23 -10.41 -20.43 21.68
C MET A 23 -11.93 -20.33 21.50
N PHE A 24 -12.44 -20.57 20.30
CA PHE A 24 -13.87 -20.74 20.08
C PHE A 24 -14.43 -21.94 20.88
N PHE A 25 -13.80 -23.11 20.79
CA PHE A 25 -14.22 -24.30 21.54
C PHE A 25 -14.16 -24.10 23.06
N ILE A 26 -13.09 -23.46 23.56
CA ILE A 26 -13.00 -23.06 24.96
C ILE A 26 -14.17 -22.14 25.31
N GLY A 27 -14.42 -21.11 24.50
CA GLY A 27 -15.55 -20.19 24.69
C GLY A 27 -16.89 -20.92 24.85
N ILE A 28 -17.19 -21.89 23.98
CA ILE A 28 -18.42 -22.70 24.09
C ILE A 28 -18.44 -23.51 25.38
N CYS A 29 -17.33 -24.15 25.77
CA CYS A 29 -17.28 -24.92 27.01
C CYS A 29 -17.59 -24.07 28.25
N PHE A 30 -17.35 -22.75 28.20
CA PHE A 30 -17.69 -21.78 29.26
C PHE A 30 -18.96 -20.97 28.96
N HIS A 31 -19.69 -21.30 27.89
CA HIS A 31 -20.98 -20.70 27.54
C HIS A 31 -22.10 -21.56 28.16
N GLY A 32 -22.86 -20.98 29.10
CA GLY A 32 -23.89 -21.68 29.87
C GLY A 32 -23.59 -21.74 31.37
N THR A 33 -24.50 -22.39 32.11
CA THR A 33 -24.46 -22.48 33.58
C THR A 33 -23.48 -23.54 34.12
N SER A 34 -22.94 -24.39 33.25
CA SER A 34 -21.97 -25.41 33.63
C SER A 34 -20.90 -25.55 32.56
N THR A 35 -19.67 -25.85 33.00
CA THR A 35 -18.55 -26.09 32.09
C THR A 35 -18.65 -27.47 31.48
N SER A 36 -19.08 -27.57 30.22
CA SER A 36 -19.27 -28.88 29.59
C SER A 36 -19.14 -28.86 28.07
N PHE A 37 -18.44 -29.87 27.54
CA PHE A 37 -18.45 -30.18 26.10
C PHE A 37 -19.85 -30.52 25.56
N LYS A 38 -20.78 -30.93 26.43
CA LYS A 38 -22.18 -31.18 26.04
C LYS A 38 -22.86 -29.91 25.53
N ASN A 39 -22.43 -28.73 25.98
CA ASN A 39 -22.96 -27.46 25.51
C ASN A 39 -22.69 -27.26 24.02
N LEU A 40 -21.64 -27.86 23.48
CA LEU A 40 -21.32 -27.75 22.05
C LEU A 40 -22.43 -28.37 21.18
N TYR A 41 -22.87 -29.58 21.50
CA TYR A 41 -23.95 -30.22 20.76
C TYR A 41 -25.26 -29.45 20.90
N VAL A 42 -25.54 -28.96 22.12
CA VAL A 42 -26.75 -28.20 22.41
C VAL A 42 -26.77 -26.88 21.63
N GLU A 43 -25.71 -26.09 21.70
CA GLU A 43 -25.63 -24.77 21.04
C GLU A 43 -25.70 -24.85 19.50
N PHE A 44 -25.20 -25.93 18.89
CA PHE A 44 -25.32 -26.14 17.45
C PHE A 44 -26.69 -26.68 17.01
N SER A 45 -27.50 -27.20 17.94
CA SER A 45 -28.85 -27.70 17.66
C SER A 45 -29.94 -26.65 17.86
N ILE A 46 -29.63 -25.55 18.56
CA ILE A 46 -30.57 -24.44 18.80
C ILE A 46 -30.77 -23.62 17.51
N PRO A 47 -32.01 -23.22 17.16
CA PRO A 47 -32.26 -22.31 16.06
C PRO A 47 -31.49 -21.01 16.21
N TYR A 48 -30.88 -20.56 15.12
CA TYR A 48 -30.06 -19.36 15.13
C TYR A 48 -30.83 -18.14 15.64
N ASN A 49 -30.24 -17.46 16.63
CA ASN A 49 -30.71 -16.19 17.16
C ASN A 49 -29.51 -15.29 17.44
N PHE A 50 -29.39 -14.17 16.73
CA PHE A 50 -28.26 -13.24 16.88
C PHE A 50 -28.03 -12.77 18.33
N ASN A 51 -29.07 -12.68 19.16
CA ASN A 51 -28.91 -12.19 20.54
C ASN A 51 -28.44 -13.27 21.53
N LYS A 52 -28.44 -14.54 21.14
CA LYS A 52 -28.14 -15.67 22.05
C LYS A 52 -27.11 -16.66 21.49
N SER A 53 -27.18 -16.93 20.19
CA SER A 53 -26.36 -17.94 19.55
C SER A 53 -24.90 -17.52 19.49
N ILE A 54 -24.00 -18.42 19.83
CA ILE A 54 -22.55 -18.26 19.67
C ILE A 54 -22.04 -18.70 18.29
N TYR A 55 -22.93 -19.25 17.44
CA TYR A 55 -22.60 -19.74 16.10
C TYR A 55 -21.98 -18.65 15.19
N ASP A 56 -22.34 -17.38 15.41
CA ASP A 56 -21.73 -16.26 14.67
C ASP A 56 -20.21 -16.20 14.84
N PHE A 57 -19.70 -16.48 16.05
CA PHE A 57 -18.26 -16.47 16.30
C PHE A 57 -17.54 -17.58 15.52
N PHE A 58 -18.19 -18.73 15.34
CA PHE A 58 -17.68 -19.80 14.49
C PHE A 58 -17.59 -19.37 13.03
N ILE A 59 -18.65 -18.74 12.51
CA ILE A 59 -18.68 -18.24 11.13
C ILE A 59 -17.57 -17.20 10.94
N VAL A 60 -17.45 -16.24 11.86
CA VAL A 60 -16.41 -15.19 11.79
C VAL A 60 -15.00 -15.79 11.83
N SER A 61 -14.74 -16.74 12.74
CA SER A 61 -13.47 -17.47 12.82
C SER A 61 -13.18 -18.22 11.50
N SER A 62 -14.17 -18.93 10.97
CA SER A 62 -14.06 -19.67 9.70
C SER A 62 -13.76 -18.75 8.52
N LEU A 63 -14.48 -17.63 8.41
CA LEU A 63 -14.23 -16.63 7.37
C LEU A 63 -12.82 -16.04 7.49
N ARG A 64 -12.37 -15.70 8.70
CA ARG A 64 -11.00 -15.21 8.94
C ARG A 64 -9.94 -16.22 8.47
N ILE A 65 -10.13 -17.50 8.78
CA ILE A 65 -9.25 -18.58 8.34
C ILE A 65 -9.22 -18.67 6.82
N VAL A 66 -10.39 -18.68 6.17
CA VAL A 66 -10.50 -18.69 4.71
C VAL A 66 -9.78 -17.48 4.09
N PHE A 67 -9.97 -16.27 4.64
CA PHE A 67 -9.27 -15.07 4.16
C PHE A 67 -7.75 -15.19 4.33
N LEU A 68 -7.25 -15.69 5.45
CA LEU A 68 -5.81 -15.90 5.65
C LEU A 68 -5.23 -16.89 4.63
N PHE A 69 -5.90 -18.03 4.42
CA PHE A 69 -5.43 -19.04 3.47
C PHE A 69 -5.51 -18.58 2.02
N THR A 70 -6.64 -17.98 1.61
CA THR A 70 -6.78 -17.40 0.27
C THR A 70 -5.74 -16.31 0.05
N GLY A 71 -5.43 -15.52 1.07
CA GLY A 71 -4.37 -14.54 1.00
C GLY A 71 -2.98 -15.07 0.79
N CYS A 72 -2.62 -16.06 1.60
CA CYS A 72 -1.36 -16.74 1.44
C CYS A 72 -1.24 -17.37 0.06
N TYR A 73 -2.31 -18.01 -0.42
CA TYR A 73 -2.37 -18.55 -1.78
C TYR A 73 -2.10 -17.44 -2.81
N VAL A 74 -2.82 -16.33 -2.74
CA VAL A 74 -2.66 -15.20 -3.67
C VAL A 74 -1.23 -14.67 -3.66
N VAL A 75 -0.62 -14.49 -2.49
CA VAL A 75 0.73 -13.92 -2.36
C VAL A 75 1.81 -14.90 -2.82
N PHE A 76 1.62 -16.20 -2.59
CA PHE A 76 2.61 -17.23 -2.93
C PHE A 76 2.60 -17.60 -4.41
N PHE A 77 1.41 -17.71 -5.00
CA PHE A 77 1.26 -18.17 -6.39
C PHE A 77 1.27 -17.02 -7.41
N ASN A 78 0.89 -15.79 -7.03
CA ASN A 78 1.04 -14.65 -7.95
C ASN A 78 2.47 -14.11 -7.95
N LYS A 79 3.13 -14.21 -9.12
CA LYS A 79 4.50 -13.71 -9.32
C LYS A 79 4.56 -12.19 -9.47
N LYS A 80 3.53 -11.55 -10.02
CA LYS A 80 3.45 -10.11 -10.25
C LYS A 80 2.40 -9.47 -9.34
N PRO A 81 2.65 -8.25 -8.82
CA PRO A 81 1.59 -7.46 -8.19
C PRO A 81 0.50 -7.20 -9.23
N SER A 82 -0.69 -7.73 -9.00
CA SER A 82 -1.86 -7.58 -9.86
C SER A 82 -2.94 -6.75 -9.16
N SER A 83 -3.88 -6.20 -9.92
CA SER A 83 -5.09 -5.57 -9.39
C SER A 83 -5.84 -6.46 -8.38
N PHE A 84 -5.71 -7.78 -8.54
CA PHE A 84 -6.27 -8.78 -7.63
C PHE A 84 -5.66 -8.73 -6.22
N ILE A 85 -4.34 -8.51 -6.08
CA ILE A 85 -3.70 -8.34 -4.76
C ILE A 85 -4.22 -7.06 -4.09
N GLY A 86 -4.41 -5.99 -4.87
CA GLY A 86 -5.00 -4.74 -4.39
C GLY A 86 -6.45 -4.90 -3.93
N HIS A 87 -7.27 -5.62 -4.68
CA HIS A 87 -8.63 -5.98 -4.28
C HIS A 87 -8.65 -6.81 -3.01
N HIS A 88 -7.81 -7.83 -2.94
CA HIS A 88 -7.74 -8.70 -1.77
C HIS A 88 -7.30 -7.94 -0.52
N ARG A 89 -6.33 -7.00 -0.65
CA ARG A 89 -5.96 -6.09 0.45
C ARG A 89 -7.15 -5.30 0.98
N ARG A 90 -7.92 -4.68 0.07
CA ARG A 90 -9.10 -3.89 0.43
C ARG A 90 -10.17 -4.76 1.10
N MET A 91 -10.41 -5.96 0.58
CA MET A 91 -11.34 -6.92 1.17
C MET A 91 -10.88 -7.38 2.56
N SER A 92 -9.61 -7.74 2.76
CA SER A 92 -9.11 -8.14 4.08
C SER A 92 -9.21 -7.01 5.11
N PHE A 93 -8.99 -5.76 4.69
CA PHE A 93 -9.19 -4.60 5.57
C PHE A 93 -10.67 -4.39 5.91
N LEU A 94 -11.56 -4.49 4.91
CA LEU A 94 -13.00 -4.39 5.11
C LEU A 94 -13.51 -5.49 6.05
N VAL A 95 -13.07 -6.73 5.86
CA VAL A 95 -13.41 -7.89 6.69
C VAL A 95 -12.93 -7.70 8.13
N TYR A 96 -11.70 -7.21 8.33
CA TYR A 96 -11.22 -6.83 9.66
C TYR A 96 -12.13 -5.79 10.31
N PHE A 97 -12.50 -4.74 9.59
CA PHE A 97 -13.38 -3.69 10.11
C PHE A 97 -14.77 -4.24 10.47
N LEU A 98 -15.37 -5.04 9.59
CA LEU A 98 -16.65 -5.70 9.81
C LEU A 98 -16.61 -6.63 11.03
N PHE A 99 -15.52 -7.37 11.25
CA PHE A 99 -15.38 -8.22 12.43
C PHE A 99 -15.27 -7.42 13.73
N ASN A 100 -14.63 -6.25 13.72
CA ASN A 100 -14.61 -5.38 14.89
C ASN A 100 -15.99 -4.75 15.17
N LEU A 101 -16.71 -4.33 14.12
CA LEU A 101 -18.09 -3.87 14.27
C LEU A 101 -19.01 -4.98 14.79
N PHE A 102 -18.83 -6.21 14.30
CA PHE A 102 -19.56 -7.37 14.78
C PHE A 102 -19.34 -7.59 16.28
N ILE A 103 -18.10 -7.45 16.79
CA ILE A 103 -17.81 -7.58 18.23
C ILE A 103 -18.60 -6.56 19.05
N ILE A 104 -18.65 -5.30 18.60
CA ILE A 104 -19.40 -4.24 19.28
C ILE A 104 -20.90 -4.57 19.26
N ALA A 105 -21.44 -4.89 18.08
CA ALA A 105 -22.85 -5.24 17.93
C ALA A 105 -23.25 -6.45 18.79
N LYS A 106 -22.39 -7.48 18.80
CA LYS A 106 -22.61 -8.71 19.55
C LYS A 106 -22.50 -8.47 21.06
N PHE A 107 -21.57 -7.64 21.50
CA PHE A 107 -21.47 -7.22 22.91
C PHE A 107 -22.76 -6.54 23.39
N PHE A 108 -23.29 -5.58 22.64
CA PHE A 108 -24.57 -4.94 22.99
C PHE A 108 -25.76 -5.90 22.94
N ALA A 109 -25.78 -6.81 21.96
CA ALA A 109 -26.81 -7.82 21.86
C ALA A 109 -26.81 -8.79 23.05
N LEU A 110 -25.63 -9.23 23.49
CA LEU A 110 -25.46 -10.13 24.63
C LEU A 110 -25.76 -9.44 25.97
N LEU A 111 -25.51 -8.14 26.09
CA LEU A 111 -25.95 -7.33 27.23
C LEU A 111 -27.47 -7.09 27.27
N ASN A 112 -28.21 -7.60 26.28
CA ASN A 112 -29.65 -7.38 26.15
C ASN A 112 -30.00 -5.88 26.17
N PHE A 113 -29.11 -5.05 25.61
CA PHE A 113 -29.24 -3.61 25.62
C PHE A 113 -30.37 -3.20 24.66
N SER A 114 -31.55 -2.93 25.20
CA SER A 114 -32.68 -2.40 24.43
C SER A 114 -32.64 -0.87 24.46
N PHE A 115 -32.33 -0.27 23.30
CA PHE A 115 -32.35 1.18 23.11
C PHE A 115 -33.71 1.82 23.43
N ASN A 116 -34.80 1.05 23.36
CA ASN A 116 -36.15 1.55 23.55
C ASN A 116 -36.55 1.79 25.02
N ASN A 117 -35.74 1.38 26.01
CA ASN A 117 -36.11 1.58 27.42
C ASN A 117 -35.00 2.08 28.33
N PHE A 118 -33.73 2.21 27.90
CA PHE A 118 -32.59 2.62 28.76
C PHE A 118 -32.47 1.87 30.11
N ILE A 119 -33.25 0.82 30.31
CA ILE A 119 -33.29 -0.02 31.50
C ILE A 119 -32.47 -1.24 31.16
N PHE A 120 -31.29 -1.32 31.77
CA PHE A 120 -30.51 -2.55 31.84
C PHE A 120 -31.38 -3.62 32.51
N LYS A 121 -31.95 -4.53 31.72
CA LYS A 121 -32.59 -5.74 32.24
C LYS A 121 -31.53 -6.84 32.20
N PRO A 122 -30.94 -7.25 33.35
CA PRO A 122 -29.93 -8.30 33.39
C PRO A 122 -30.56 -9.70 33.22
N HIS A 123 -31.43 -9.86 32.22
CA HIS A 123 -32.10 -11.12 31.90
C HIS A 123 -31.40 -11.89 30.76
N GLY A 124 -30.31 -11.34 30.21
CA GLY A 124 -29.32 -12.11 29.46
C GLY A 124 -28.18 -12.49 30.40
N PHE A 125 -28.01 -13.78 30.68
CA PHE A 125 -26.84 -14.25 31.41
C PHE A 125 -25.62 -14.05 30.51
N PHE A 126 -24.82 -13.02 30.78
CA PHE A 126 -23.55 -12.81 30.11
C PHE A 126 -22.55 -13.81 30.68
N TYR A 127 -22.23 -14.86 29.92
CA TYR A 127 -21.38 -15.95 30.39
C TYR A 127 -19.90 -15.59 30.23
N ILE A 128 -19.05 -16.20 31.05
CA ILE A 128 -17.59 -16.05 30.91
C ILE A 128 -17.13 -16.49 29.50
N GLY A 129 -17.79 -17.51 28.93
CA GLY A 129 -17.58 -17.94 27.54
C GLY A 129 -17.79 -16.81 26.53
N ASP A 130 -18.76 -15.93 26.73
CA ASP A 130 -19.03 -14.80 25.83
C ASP A 130 -17.88 -13.80 25.81
N VAL A 131 -17.32 -13.51 26.98
CA VAL A 131 -16.12 -12.66 27.12
C VAL A 131 -14.94 -13.29 26.39
N ILE A 132 -14.70 -14.58 26.59
CA ILE A 132 -13.63 -15.32 25.93
C ILE A 132 -13.79 -15.23 24.40
N LEU A 133 -15.01 -15.44 23.89
CA LEU A 133 -15.32 -15.38 22.46
C LEU A 133 -15.13 -13.97 21.88
N LEU A 134 -15.60 -12.92 22.58
CA LEU A 134 -15.42 -11.53 22.14
C LEU A 134 -13.94 -11.12 22.12
N VAL A 135 -13.20 -11.40 23.20
CA VAL A 135 -11.79 -11.04 23.34
C VAL A 135 -10.93 -11.82 22.34
N SER A 136 -11.16 -13.12 22.21
CA SER A 136 -10.45 -13.95 21.22
C SER A 136 -10.72 -13.46 19.81
N ASN A 137 -11.97 -13.16 19.47
CA ASN A 137 -12.32 -12.66 18.14
C ASN A 137 -11.63 -11.32 17.81
N PHE A 138 -11.52 -10.42 18.78
CA PHE A 138 -10.75 -9.17 18.62
C PHE A 138 -9.27 -9.47 18.37
N PHE A 139 -8.67 -10.29 19.23
CA PHE A 139 -7.26 -10.63 19.20
C PHE A 139 -6.87 -11.31 17.88
N PHE A 140 -7.61 -12.33 17.46
CA PHE A 140 -7.34 -13.04 16.21
C PHE A 140 -7.62 -12.17 14.97
N SER A 141 -8.64 -11.30 15.00
CA SER A 141 -8.84 -10.29 13.93
C SER A 141 -7.62 -9.39 13.78
N TYR A 142 -7.09 -8.89 14.91
CA TYR A 142 -5.95 -8.00 14.93
C TYR A 142 -4.68 -8.68 14.41
N ILE A 143 -4.38 -9.90 14.87
CA ILE A 143 -3.23 -10.65 14.38
C ILE A 143 -3.38 -10.97 12.88
N ALA A 144 -4.56 -11.40 12.44
CA ALA A 144 -4.81 -11.71 11.04
C ALA A 144 -4.54 -10.51 10.14
N LYS A 145 -5.01 -9.31 10.53
CA LYS A 145 -4.71 -8.05 9.83
C LYS A 145 -3.20 -7.78 9.76
N ASN A 146 -2.46 -7.98 10.84
CA ASN A 146 -1.02 -7.71 10.87
C ASN A 146 -0.23 -8.67 9.98
N ILE A 147 -0.54 -9.97 10.03
CA ILE A 147 0.04 -10.97 9.12
C ILE A 147 -0.23 -10.57 7.67
N TRP A 148 -1.46 -10.12 7.40
CA TRP A 148 -1.86 -9.66 6.09
C TRP A 148 -1.07 -8.45 5.59
N LEU A 149 -0.94 -7.43 6.42
CA LEU A 149 -0.14 -6.25 6.09
C LEU A 149 1.31 -6.63 5.82
N GLU A 150 1.90 -7.48 6.67
CA GLU A 150 3.28 -7.94 6.50
C GLU A 150 3.49 -8.71 5.19
N LEU A 151 2.57 -9.62 4.84
CA LEU A 151 2.61 -10.39 3.60
C LEU A 151 2.53 -9.49 2.36
N ILE A 152 1.64 -8.48 2.38
CA ILE A 152 1.46 -7.55 1.26
C ILE A 152 2.65 -6.61 1.14
N ILE A 153 3.10 -6.02 2.24
CA ILE A 153 4.25 -5.10 2.26
C ILE A 153 5.47 -5.82 1.69
N LYS A 154 5.80 -7.02 2.17
CA LYS A 154 6.95 -7.79 1.66
C LYS A 154 6.86 -8.15 0.18
N LYS A 155 5.65 -8.35 -0.36
CA LYS A 155 5.44 -8.67 -1.78
C LYS A 155 5.44 -7.42 -2.67
N CYS A 156 4.89 -6.32 -2.18
CA CYS A 156 4.79 -5.06 -2.91
C CYS A 156 6.11 -4.28 -2.87
N GLU A 157 6.80 -4.20 -1.72
CA GLU A 157 8.05 -3.45 -1.61
C GLU A 157 9.14 -3.97 -2.55
N ASN A 158 9.31 -5.29 -2.62
CA ASN A 158 10.33 -5.91 -3.46
C ASN A 158 10.09 -5.79 -4.97
N ASN A 159 8.84 -5.56 -5.40
CA ASN A 159 8.48 -5.58 -6.83
C ASN A 159 8.06 -4.21 -7.37
N TYR A 160 7.47 -3.35 -6.53
CA TYR A 160 6.98 -2.04 -6.95
C TYR A 160 8.08 -1.00 -6.94
N TYR A 161 8.80 -0.83 -5.81
CA TYR A 161 9.89 0.13 -5.74
C TYR A 161 11.03 -0.23 -6.68
N LYS A 162 11.38 -1.51 -6.77
CA LYS A 162 12.40 -1.96 -7.72
C LYS A 162 12.03 -1.63 -9.17
N LYS A 163 10.77 -1.78 -9.56
CA LYS A 163 10.30 -1.40 -10.90
C LYS A 163 10.19 0.11 -11.10
N LEU A 164 9.91 0.86 -10.03
CA LEU A 164 9.85 2.32 -10.09
C LEU A 164 11.26 2.89 -10.23
N GLU A 165 12.23 2.34 -9.49
CA GLU A 165 13.65 2.65 -9.55
C GLU A 165 14.21 2.30 -10.94
N GLU A 166 13.94 1.09 -11.45
CA GLU A 166 14.32 0.70 -12.83
C GLU A 166 13.72 1.63 -13.91
N LYS A 167 12.48 2.11 -13.73
CA LYS A 167 11.85 3.07 -14.65
C LYS A 167 12.45 4.47 -14.54
N CYS A 168 12.71 4.95 -13.32
CA CYS A 168 13.35 6.23 -13.09
C CYS A 168 14.77 6.23 -13.67
N ASP A 169 15.56 5.18 -13.41
CA ASP A 169 16.92 5.04 -13.92
C ASP A 169 16.93 5.01 -15.46
N ALA A 170 15.99 4.29 -16.08
CA ALA A 170 15.83 4.30 -17.54
C ALA A 170 15.44 5.69 -18.08
N MET A 171 14.56 6.42 -17.38
CA MET A 171 14.17 7.77 -17.76
C MET A 171 15.34 8.75 -17.63
N TYR A 172 16.10 8.71 -16.53
CA TYR A 172 17.28 9.54 -16.32
C TYR A 172 18.41 9.22 -17.32
N SER A 173 18.59 7.95 -17.69
CA SER A 173 19.54 7.55 -18.73
C SER A 173 19.16 8.15 -20.09
N ASN A 174 17.89 8.05 -20.49
CA ASN A 174 17.42 8.59 -21.77
C ASN A 174 17.54 10.13 -21.83
N VAL A 175 17.17 10.83 -20.74
CA VAL A 175 17.34 12.29 -20.67
C VAL A 175 18.82 12.69 -20.73
N GLY A 176 19.69 11.93 -20.05
CA GLY A 176 21.13 12.14 -20.11
C GLY A 176 21.71 11.96 -21.52
N GLU A 177 21.28 10.92 -22.25
CA GLU A 177 21.70 10.67 -23.63
C GLU A 177 21.23 11.78 -24.59
N GLU A 178 19.99 12.23 -24.47
CA GLU A 178 19.49 13.35 -25.27
C GLU A 178 20.21 14.66 -24.96
N MET A 179 20.46 14.98 -23.69
CA MET A 179 21.23 16.18 -23.33
C MET A 179 22.64 16.17 -23.93
N VAL A 180 23.31 15.02 -23.93
CA VAL A 180 24.63 14.86 -24.57
C VAL A 180 24.54 15.06 -26.08
N LYS A 181 23.48 14.55 -26.72
CA LYS A 181 23.24 14.74 -28.16
C LYS A 181 23.02 16.21 -28.52
N TYR A 182 22.18 16.93 -27.77
CA TYR A 182 21.94 18.36 -27.98
C TYR A 182 23.20 19.20 -27.73
N LYS A 183 23.98 18.87 -26.70
CA LYS A 183 25.27 19.53 -26.44
C LYS A 183 26.25 19.37 -27.61
N ARG A 184 26.40 18.16 -28.17
CA ARG A 184 27.26 17.93 -29.35
C ARG A 184 26.76 18.69 -30.58
N LEU A 185 25.44 18.79 -30.76
CA LEU A 185 24.84 19.55 -31.86
C LEU A 185 25.18 21.04 -31.73
N TYR A 186 25.02 21.58 -30.53
CA TYR A 186 25.38 22.95 -30.20
C TYR A 186 26.88 23.23 -30.43
N GLU A 187 27.77 22.35 -29.97
CA GLU A 187 29.22 22.48 -30.19
C GLU A 187 29.57 22.50 -31.69
N ARG A 188 28.89 21.68 -32.51
CA ARG A 188 29.05 21.68 -33.98
C ARG A 188 28.58 22.99 -34.60
N PHE A 189 27.39 23.48 -34.24
CA PHE A 189 26.87 24.75 -34.75
C PHE A 189 27.76 25.93 -34.32
N SER A 190 28.18 25.96 -33.06
CA SER A 190 29.11 26.98 -32.59
C SER A 190 30.41 26.96 -33.40
N GLY A 191 30.99 25.78 -33.67
CA GLY A 191 32.19 25.66 -34.50
C GLY A 191 31.98 26.15 -35.95
N ILE A 192 30.82 25.85 -36.55
CA ILE A 192 30.44 26.36 -37.88
C ILE A 192 30.40 27.89 -37.84
N PHE A 193 29.70 28.48 -36.86
CA PHE A 193 29.59 29.94 -36.76
C PHE A 193 30.95 30.62 -36.57
N THR A 194 31.86 30.05 -35.75
CA THR A 194 33.22 30.58 -35.60
C THR A 194 34.01 30.61 -36.92
N HIS A 195 33.71 29.72 -37.87
CA HIS A 195 34.35 29.69 -39.19
C HIS A 195 33.67 30.57 -40.24
N PHE A 196 32.37 30.80 -40.11
CA PHE A 196 31.58 31.58 -41.08
C PHE A 196 31.55 33.07 -40.74
N VAL A 197 31.41 33.44 -39.48
CA VAL A 197 31.29 34.85 -39.06
C VAL A 197 32.45 35.72 -39.56
N PRO A 198 33.73 35.30 -39.48
CA PRO A 198 34.84 36.12 -39.98
C PRO A 198 34.83 36.37 -41.50
N LYS A 199 34.01 35.62 -42.26
CA LYS A 199 33.88 35.75 -43.72
C LYS A 199 32.76 36.72 -44.13
N LEU A 200 31.97 37.21 -43.18
CA LEU A 200 30.93 38.20 -43.43
C LEU A 200 31.52 39.62 -43.55
N PRO A 201 30.82 40.58 -44.19
CA PRO A 201 31.17 41.99 -44.12
C PRO A 201 31.28 42.47 -42.67
N LYS A 202 32.24 43.34 -42.36
CA LYS A 202 32.50 43.79 -40.97
C LYS A 202 31.26 44.35 -40.27
N GLU A 203 30.39 45.03 -41.01
CA GLU A 203 29.14 45.61 -40.53
C GLU A 203 28.13 44.55 -40.03
N ASP A 204 28.23 43.32 -40.55
CA ASP A 204 27.35 42.20 -40.18
C ASP A 204 27.97 41.29 -39.10
N GLN A 205 29.29 41.33 -38.89
CA GLN A 205 29.97 40.45 -37.95
C GLN A 205 29.52 40.69 -36.51
N ASP A 206 29.47 41.96 -36.10
CA ASP A 206 29.12 42.34 -34.73
C ASP A 206 27.66 41.99 -34.41
N ASN A 207 26.74 42.24 -35.36
CA ASN A 207 25.32 41.90 -35.24
C ASN A 207 25.13 40.37 -35.11
N VAL A 208 25.84 39.57 -35.90
CA VAL A 208 25.70 38.11 -35.85
C VAL A 208 26.32 37.53 -34.57
N LEU A 209 27.43 38.08 -34.08
CA LEU A 209 28.02 37.68 -32.80
C LEU A 209 27.10 37.96 -31.62
N GLU A 210 26.45 39.12 -31.61
CA GLU A 210 25.47 39.48 -30.57
C GLU A 210 24.27 38.52 -30.59
N ILE A 211 23.73 38.20 -31.77
CA ILE A 211 22.63 37.23 -31.91
C ILE A 211 23.04 35.84 -31.41
N ILE A 212 24.26 35.39 -31.72
CA ILE A 212 24.76 34.09 -31.26
C ILE A 212 24.91 34.07 -29.74
N GLU A 213 25.50 35.11 -29.14
CA GLU A 213 25.64 35.20 -27.67
C GLU A 213 24.29 35.24 -26.97
N ASN A 214 23.32 35.99 -27.50
CA ASN A 214 21.96 36.02 -26.97
C ASN A 214 21.28 34.64 -27.08
N ALA A 215 21.51 33.90 -28.17
CA ALA A 215 20.96 32.54 -28.34
C ALA A 215 21.62 31.47 -27.43
N ARG A 216 22.79 31.77 -26.83
CA ARG A 216 23.44 30.86 -25.86
C ARG A 216 22.78 30.88 -24.50
N TYR A 217 22.10 31.97 -24.18
CA TYR A 217 21.51 32.17 -22.87
C TYR A 217 19.99 32.00 -22.94
N ILE A 218 19.49 30.95 -22.31
CA ILE A 218 18.06 30.77 -22.09
C ILE A 218 17.76 31.23 -20.66
N GLY A 219 16.90 32.24 -20.51
CA GLY A 219 16.52 32.76 -19.20
C GLY A 219 15.67 31.76 -18.39
N PRO A 220 15.61 31.87 -17.05
CA PRO A 220 14.81 30.97 -16.21
C PRO A 220 13.32 30.93 -16.58
N GLN A 221 12.75 32.06 -17.02
CA GLN A 221 11.36 32.15 -17.46
C GLN A 221 11.13 31.47 -18.82
N GLU A 222 12.01 31.72 -19.79
CA GLU A 222 11.96 31.08 -21.10
C GLU A 222 12.15 29.55 -21.00
N LEU A 223 13.07 29.10 -20.14
CA LEU A 223 13.25 27.67 -19.84
C LEU A 223 11.97 27.07 -19.24
N LYS A 224 11.31 27.79 -18.32
CA LYS A 224 10.05 27.36 -17.70
C LYS A 224 8.92 27.26 -18.73
N GLU A 225 8.86 28.19 -19.68
CA GLU A 225 7.89 28.17 -20.78
C GLU A 225 8.13 27.00 -21.74
N LEU A 226 9.38 26.75 -22.14
CA LEU A 226 9.79 25.61 -22.97
C LEU A 226 9.48 24.27 -22.30
N LEU A 227 9.74 24.15 -20.99
CA LEU A 227 9.39 22.96 -20.22
C LEU A 227 7.86 22.77 -20.18
N ASN A 228 7.09 23.82 -19.92
CA ASN A 228 5.63 23.75 -19.85
C ASN A 228 4.97 23.44 -21.20
N ALA A 229 5.56 23.91 -22.32
CA ALA A 229 5.09 23.61 -23.66
C ALA A 229 5.26 22.12 -23.99
N ASN A 230 6.43 21.55 -23.65
CA ASN A 230 6.76 20.17 -24.00
C ASN A 230 6.26 19.12 -22.97
N LEU A 231 6.07 19.50 -21.70
CA LEU A 231 5.53 18.59 -20.67
C LEU A 231 4.04 18.28 -20.86
N LYS A 232 3.28 19.15 -21.53
CA LYS A 232 1.86 18.88 -21.85
C LYS A 232 1.71 17.68 -22.80
N ASP A 233 2.63 17.50 -23.73
CA ASP A 233 2.56 16.42 -24.72
C ASP A 233 3.07 15.07 -24.16
N VAL A 234 3.96 15.11 -23.17
CA VAL A 234 4.44 13.89 -22.46
C VAL A 234 3.36 13.29 -21.56
N ILE A 235 2.49 14.12 -20.97
CA ILE A 235 1.40 13.64 -20.10
C ILE A 235 0.26 13.02 -20.92
N ILE A 236 0.08 13.42 -22.18
CA ILE A 236 -1.07 12.99 -23.01
C ILE A 236 -0.76 11.75 -23.85
N ASN A 237 0.49 11.53 -24.26
CA ASN A 237 0.79 10.50 -25.26
C ASN A 237 1.16 9.11 -24.71
N ASP A 238 1.62 8.97 -23.46
CA ASP A 238 2.17 7.67 -23.06
C ASP A 238 1.16 6.71 -22.43
N HIS A 239 0.02 7.18 -21.91
CA HIS A 239 -1.06 6.29 -21.51
C HIS A 239 -2.39 7.03 -21.55
N GLY A 240 -3.40 6.49 -22.25
CA GLY A 240 -4.82 6.77 -22.00
C GLY A 240 -5.29 6.34 -20.60
N VAL A 241 -4.46 6.56 -19.59
CA VAL A 241 -4.72 6.39 -18.17
C VAL A 241 -4.80 7.82 -17.63
N VAL A 242 -6.03 8.26 -17.40
CA VAL A 242 -6.32 9.29 -16.42
C VAL A 242 -5.59 8.88 -15.15
N THR A 243 -4.47 9.51 -14.84
CA THR A 243 -3.81 9.32 -13.56
C THR A 243 -4.73 9.92 -12.52
N GLU A 244 -5.55 9.06 -11.89
CA GLU A 244 -6.01 9.34 -10.54
C GLU A 244 -4.77 9.73 -9.72
N ARG A 245 -4.78 10.94 -9.15
CA ARG A 245 -3.76 11.39 -8.21
C ARG A 245 -3.44 10.24 -7.25
N PRO A 246 -2.16 9.86 -7.06
CA PRO A 246 -1.85 9.01 -5.93
C PRO A 246 -2.30 9.76 -4.67
N PRO A 247 -3.03 9.12 -3.75
CA PRO A 247 -3.39 9.77 -2.50
C PRO A 247 -2.12 10.22 -1.80
N ASP A 248 -2.10 11.48 -1.38
CA ASP A 248 -1.02 12.14 -0.67
C ASP A 248 -0.54 11.27 0.51
N TYR A 249 0.52 10.48 0.29
CA TYR A 249 1.18 9.67 1.33
C TYR A 249 2.60 10.16 1.64
N TYR A 250 3.02 11.28 1.04
CA TYR A 250 4.26 11.96 1.35
C TYR A 250 4.04 13.02 2.45
N SER A 251 3.77 12.59 3.69
CA SER A 251 3.89 13.49 4.84
C SER A 251 4.52 12.88 6.10
N SER A 252 4.97 11.63 6.07
CA SER A 252 5.56 11.01 7.28
C SER A 252 6.84 10.19 7.09
N ALA A 253 7.42 10.12 5.89
CA ALA A 253 8.76 9.57 5.71
C ALA A 253 9.83 10.61 6.10
N LYS A 254 10.00 10.82 7.41
CA LYS A 254 11.19 11.46 7.96
C LYS A 254 12.42 10.71 7.47
N TYR A 255 13.24 11.40 6.69
CA TYR A 255 14.55 10.98 6.22
C TYR A 255 15.35 10.24 7.31
N ARG A 256 15.64 8.96 7.06
CA ARG A 256 16.78 8.25 7.64
C ARG A 256 17.57 7.63 6.50
N TYR A 257 18.26 8.47 5.74
CA TYR A 257 19.41 8.03 4.96
C TYR A 257 20.65 8.13 5.84
N GLY A 258 21.01 7.01 6.47
CA GLY A 258 22.33 6.80 7.02
C GLY A 258 23.13 5.94 6.05
N GLY A 259 24.28 6.46 5.60
CA GLY A 259 25.41 5.63 5.17
C GLY A 259 25.53 5.30 3.68
N GLY A 260 26.24 6.17 2.95
CA GLY A 260 27.39 5.75 2.14
C GLY A 260 27.13 5.06 0.79
N ARG A 261 27.13 5.85 -0.28
CA ARG A 261 28.15 5.82 -1.36
C ARG A 261 27.99 7.09 -2.19
N ARG A 262 29.04 7.92 -2.20
CA ARG A 262 29.11 9.17 -2.95
C ARG A 262 29.15 8.84 -4.44
N HIS A 263 28.09 9.18 -5.18
CA HIS A 263 28.21 9.47 -6.60
C HIS A 263 28.81 10.88 -6.76
N PRO A 264 29.86 11.07 -7.56
CA PRO A 264 30.28 12.41 -7.94
C PRO A 264 29.33 12.95 -9.01
N ASN A 265 29.00 14.24 -8.94
CA ASN A 265 28.16 15.02 -9.87
C ASN A 265 26.67 15.11 -9.56
N VAL A 266 26.33 15.34 -8.29
CA VAL A 266 25.12 16.10 -7.96
C VAL A 266 25.56 17.51 -7.58
N LEU A 267 25.37 18.46 -8.51
CA LEU A 267 25.47 19.88 -8.20
C LEU A 267 24.29 20.24 -7.30
N TYR A 268 24.59 20.49 -6.02
CA TYR A 268 23.65 21.09 -5.09
C TYR A 268 23.45 22.55 -5.52
N VAL A 269 22.24 22.86 -6.01
CA VAL A 269 21.75 24.24 -6.04
C VAL A 269 21.18 24.52 -4.66
N ASP A 270 22.08 24.81 -3.72
CA ASP A 270 21.74 25.49 -2.48
C ASP A 270 22.03 26.99 -2.67
N GLN A 271 21.23 27.78 -1.95
CA GLN A 271 21.25 29.23 -1.83
C GLN A 271 20.44 29.97 -2.89
N TRP A 272 19.16 30.24 -2.59
CA TRP A 272 18.63 31.61 -2.52
C TRP A 272 17.64 31.68 -1.35
N GLN A 273 17.67 32.82 -0.67
CA GLN A 273 17.09 33.16 0.64
C GLN A 273 15.56 33.03 0.75
#